data_AF-A0AAD6X6P3-F1
#
_entry.id   AF-A0AAD6X6P3-F1
#
_cell.length_a   1.000
_cell.length_b   1.000
_cell.length_c   1.000
_cell.angle_alpha   90.00
_cell.angle_beta   90.00
_cell.angle_gamma   90.00
#
_symmetry.space_group_name_H-M   'P 1'
#
loop_
_entity.id
_entity.type
_entity.pdbx_description
1 polymer ?
#
loop_
_entity_poly.entity_id
_entity_poly.type
_entity_poly.pdbx_seq_one_letter_code
_entity_poly.pdbx_strand_id
1 'polypeptide(L)'
;MTTIHRSFHVRNISKLRGSAKSVALAALNGSATDLARLCFPQFLKDLPDAEILGILPVLYTHLDPALVPSLDMLEDIITRSIHLPCLDNAARSLYALGEISERRELFPLDAARDIWCRVWKWIDFIHTYWDYLPGFPSEQGVAQIGNSMLLLRLMNHPPTQRAMFMTPGVRRMIAAAWRSMLNYHATRHTRASLPELAHLLLSLADGLKETENFEEILDAFGGSHRNMAVAFKYQLSLATAEVKSLGAIDVLHGVLVFLESTYHAYKEFTSTLLSCGIVPSLVAALEINWHMPTSVGDPHTVDGFLGTVVQYIQTSPGYPWITQALNAGLLRYIILFSEKEVKTSKDGKYPDLKALLTEFLPSGMVSYHVVTQMKKSLAEVETLSRRDKFSRSALFEDWKVFEALVRDRVIVLDQWERVGRPSFVACDNMKCNQIDKKGKFRCCAGCRSANYCSAECQRSDWKAAHRTSCTSLYAERRYHQKAGLTPREQAFMRALVHADYLHQRFDIALSTVKFIQAWPGDPCLFFDYTGVSGVQLKVLTRDSLDENRVLTAEWARAARSMGRLAVHVMRIGVSDWHHQILFPLRATSSRLYDGLRRIAQMNTLGDSQVKALVGALLQTFEREAQEMH
;
A
#
# COMPACT_ATOMS: atom_id res chain seq x y z
N MET A 1 40.64 11.73 22.36
CA MET A 1 40.94 12.80 21.40
C MET A 1 41.14 12.14 20.04
N THR A 2 40.22 12.32 19.11
CA THR A 2 40.42 11.89 17.72
C THR A 2 41.51 12.75 17.10
N THR A 3 42.49 12.12 16.46
CA THR A 3 43.59 12.82 15.80
C THR A 3 43.04 13.62 14.62
N ILE A 4 43.23 14.94 14.60
CA ILE A 4 42.78 15.81 13.50
C ILE A 4 43.36 15.28 12.18
N HIS A 5 42.48 15.04 11.20
CA HIS A 5 42.89 14.54 9.90
C HIS A 5 43.88 15.51 9.23
N ARG A 6 44.91 14.98 8.57
CA ARG A 6 46.01 15.76 7.98
C ARG A 6 45.56 16.87 7.03
N SER A 7 44.38 16.75 6.41
CA SER A 7 43.81 17.75 5.51
C SER A 7 43.40 19.04 6.23
N PHE A 8 43.07 18.98 7.52
CA PHE A 8 42.66 20.14 8.31
C PHE A 8 43.84 20.84 9.01
N HIS A 9 45.07 20.35 8.82
CA HIS A 9 46.25 20.99 9.40
C HIS A 9 46.52 22.34 8.73
N VAL A 10 46.72 23.39 9.51
CA VAL A 10 46.99 24.77 9.04
C VAL A 10 48.12 24.84 8.01
N ARG A 11 49.12 23.94 8.08
CA ARG A 11 50.19 23.85 7.07
C ARG A 11 49.67 23.66 5.63
N ASN A 12 48.48 23.08 5.42
CA ASN A 12 47.92 22.93 4.08
C ASN A 12 47.54 24.27 3.43
N ILE A 13 47.40 25.36 4.19
CA ILE A 13 47.23 26.70 3.62
C ILE A 13 48.45 27.08 2.75
N SER A 14 49.63 26.49 2.99
CA SER A 14 50.80 26.70 2.14
C SER A 14 50.62 26.16 0.71
N LYS A 15 49.61 25.32 0.46
CA LYS A 15 49.25 24.83 -0.88
C LYS A 15 48.56 25.89 -1.72
N LEU A 16 47.89 26.86 -1.08
CA LEU A 16 47.28 28.00 -1.74
C LEU A 16 48.36 28.94 -2.29
N ARG A 17 48.11 29.56 -3.44
CA ARG A 17 49.01 30.50 -4.07
C ARG A 17 48.42 31.91 -4.13
N GLY A 18 49.30 32.91 -4.25
CA GLY A 18 48.94 34.30 -4.48
C GLY A 18 47.89 34.85 -3.51
N SER A 19 46.86 35.48 -4.07
CA SER A 19 45.77 36.11 -3.32
C SER A 19 44.91 35.12 -2.54
N ALA A 20 44.79 33.86 -2.98
CA ALA A 20 44.02 32.85 -2.25
C ALA A 20 44.65 32.53 -0.90
N LYS A 21 45.98 32.46 -0.84
CA LYS A 21 46.72 32.25 0.41
C LYS A 21 46.54 33.42 1.39
N SER A 22 46.64 34.65 0.90
CA SER A 22 46.47 35.83 1.76
C SER A 22 45.04 35.93 2.31
N VAL A 23 44.04 35.66 1.46
CA VAL A 23 42.62 35.63 1.86
C VAL A 23 42.37 34.53 2.89
N ALA A 24 42.90 33.32 2.68
CA ALA A 24 42.75 32.21 3.63
C ALA A 24 43.41 32.49 4.99
N LEU A 25 44.60 33.09 5.02
CA LEU A 25 45.27 33.48 6.27
C LEU A 25 44.51 34.58 7.01
N ALA A 26 44.00 35.58 6.29
CA ALA A 26 43.18 36.64 6.88
C ALA A 26 41.86 36.08 7.45
N ALA A 27 41.20 35.18 6.71
CA ALA A 27 40.01 34.48 7.17
C ALA A 27 40.29 33.61 8.42
N LEU A 28 41.42 32.90 8.46
CA LEU A 28 41.84 32.13 9.64
C LEU A 28 42.06 33.02 10.87
N ASN A 29 42.53 34.25 10.67
CA ASN A 29 42.72 35.25 11.73
C ASN A 29 41.44 36.03 12.07
N GLY A 30 40.26 35.60 11.58
CA GLY A 30 38.96 36.16 11.97
C GLY A 30 38.38 37.21 11.02
N SER A 31 38.99 37.47 9.86
CA SER A 31 38.40 38.40 8.86
C SER A 31 37.14 37.79 8.22
N ALA A 32 35.96 38.26 8.65
CA ALA A 32 34.67 37.81 8.11
C ALA A 32 34.50 38.14 6.62
N THR A 33 35.07 39.26 6.15
CA THR A 33 35.05 39.67 4.75
C THR A 33 35.89 38.74 3.88
N ASP A 34 37.09 38.36 4.34
CA ASP A 34 37.93 37.41 3.61
C ASP A 34 37.36 36.00 3.65
N LEU A 35 36.70 35.60 4.74
CA LEU A 35 35.96 34.34 4.78
C LEU A 35 34.80 34.37 3.76
N ALA A 36 34.04 35.46 3.68
CA ALA A 36 32.98 35.61 2.67
C ALA A 36 33.53 35.45 1.24
N ARG A 37 34.69 36.07 0.97
CA ARG A 37 35.37 35.98 -0.32
C ARG A 37 35.83 34.55 -0.61
N LEU A 38 36.40 33.87 0.39
CA LEU A 38 36.89 32.50 0.30
C LEU A 38 35.75 31.49 0.05
N CYS A 39 34.61 31.71 0.69
CA CYS A 39 33.42 30.87 0.59
C CYS A 39 32.51 31.20 -0.61
N PHE A 40 32.88 32.21 -1.42
CA PHE A 40 32.07 32.61 -2.56
C PHE A 40 32.12 31.55 -3.67
N PRO A 41 30.99 31.15 -4.29
CA PRO A 41 30.96 30.03 -5.24
C PRO A 41 31.91 30.23 -6.43
N GLN A 42 31.99 31.45 -6.96
CA GLN A 42 32.90 31.76 -8.07
C GLN A 42 34.36 31.61 -7.66
N PHE A 43 34.72 32.03 -6.44
CA PHE A 43 36.08 31.90 -5.92
C PHE A 43 36.49 30.43 -5.81
N LEU A 44 35.60 29.57 -5.30
CA LEU A 44 35.84 28.13 -5.22
C LEU A 44 35.98 27.51 -6.61
N LYS A 45 35.14 27.91 -7.58
CA LYS A 45 35.20 27.45 -8.98
C LYS A 45 36.51 27.83 -9.68
N ASP A 46 37.03 29.03 -9.41
CA ASP A 46 38.26 29.52 -10.02
C ASP A 46 39.52 28.89 -9.42
N LEU A 47 39.43 28.23 -8.26
CA LEU A 47 40.57 27.56 -7.64
C LEU A 47 40.93 26.24 -8.34
N PRO A 48 42.23 26.01 -8.62
CA PRO A 48 42.71 24.71 -9.05
C PRO A 48 42.41 23.62 -8.04
N ASP A 49 42.11 22.41 -8.51
CA ASP A 49 41.79 21.26 -7.67
C ASP A 49 42.88 20.94 -6.63
N ALA A 50 44.16 21.15 -6.99
CA ALA A 50 45.30 20.97 -6.08
C ALA A 50 45.33 21.98 -4.91
N GLU A 51 44.71 23.15 -5.09
CA GLU A 51 44.65 24.22 -4.09
C GLU A 51 43.42 24.13 -3.20
N ILE A 52 42.34 23.49 -3.64
CA ILE A 52 41.06 23.46 -2.92
C ILE A 52 41.19 22.91 -1.49
N LEU A 53 42.04 21.90 -1.29
CA LEU A 53 42.30 21.30 0.02
C LEU A 53 43.02 22.24 0.99
N GLY A 54 43.66 23.30 0.48
CA GLY A 54 44.26 24.35 1.28
C GLY A 54 43.24 25.23 2.00
N ILE A 55 41.97 25.20 1.61
CA ILE A 55 40.87 25.93 2.27
C ILE A 55 40.35 25.19 3.50
N LEU A 56 40.42 23.86 3.53
CA LEU A 56 39.82 23.03 4.59
C LEU A 56 40.24 23.40 6.02
N PRO A 57 41.50 23.80 6.32
CA PRO A 57 41.87 24.26 7.66
C PRO A 57 41.10 25.50 8.12
N VAL A 58 40.78 26.42 7.19
CA VAL A 58 40.00 27.62 7.49
C VAL A 58 38.57 27.23 7.86
N LEU A 59 37.93 26.40 7.04
CA LEU A 59 36.55 25.92 7.31
C LEU A 59 36.47 25.13 8.62
N TYR A 60 37.45 24.24 8.87
CA TYR A 60 37.50 23.44 10.09
C TYR A 60 37.61 24.31 11.37
N THR A 61 38.30 25.45 11.27
CA THR A 61 38.45 26.42 12.36
C THR A 61 37.15 27.18 12.63
N HIS A 62 36.49 27.66 11.58
CA HIS A 62 35.20 28.38 11.71
C HIS A 62 34.02 27.47 12.08
N LEU A 63 34.16 26.16 11.90
CA LEU A 63 33.19 25.16 12.32
C LEU A 63 33.48 24.58 13.72
N ASP A 64 34.36 25.20 14.52
CA ASP A 64 34.63 24.69 15.87
C ASP A 64 33.36 24.65 16.74
N PRO A 65 33.01 23.51 17.36
CA PRO A 65 31.86 23.42 18.27
C PRO A 65 31.89 24.41 19.42
N ALA A 66 33.08 24.87 19.85
CA ALA A 66 33.22 25.88 20.91
C ALA A 66 32.71 27.27 20.48
N LEU A 67 32.51 27.50 19.17
CA LEU A 67 31.97 28.74 18.63
C LEU A 67 30.43 28.72 18.52
N VAL A 68 29.79 27.58 18.75
CA VAL A 68 28.32 27.46 18.77
C VAL A 68 27.78 28.28 19.95
N PRO A 69 26.87 29.25 19.72
CA PRO A 69 26.33 30.07 20.79
C PRO A 69 25.64 29.24 21.88
N SER A 70 25.81 29.64 23.14
CA SER A 70 25.03 29.09 24.24
C SER A 70 23.58 29.61 24.21
N LEU A 71 22.69 28.95 24.96
CA LEU A 71 21.30 29.39 25.13
C LEU A 71 21.21 30.82 25.67
N ASP A 72 22.03 31.15 26.68
CA ASP A 72 22.06 32.50 27.28
C ASP A 72 22.45 33.57 26.24
N MET A 73 23.41 33.25 25.36
CA MET A 73 23.76 34.13 24.25
C MET A 73 22.58 34.31 23.29
N LEU A 74 21.84 33.23 22.98
CA LEU A 74 20.66 33.26 22.10
C LEU A 74 19.58 34.19 22.65
N GLU A 75 19.30 34.14 23.95
CA GLU A 75 18.32 35.03 24.60
C GLU A 75 18.73 36.50 24.46
N ASP A 76 20.00 36.82 24.67
CA ASP A 76 20.53 38.17 24.47
C ASP A 76 20.42 38.60 22.99
N ILE A 77 20.66 37.70 22.05
CA ILE A 77 20.55 37.97 20.61
C ILE A 77 19.11 38.28 20.23
N ILE A 78 18.16 37.45 20.65
CA ILE A 78 16.73 37.62 20.36
C ILE A 78 16.25 38.94 20.95
N THR A 79 16.64 39.22 22.20
CA THR A 79 16.18 40.41 22.93
C THR A 79 16.79 41.70 22.37
N ARG A 80 18.05 41.66 21.92
CA ARG A 80 18.81 42.86 21.53
C ARG A 80 19.06 42.98 20.02
N SER A 81 18.58 42.02 19.22
CA SER A 81 18.82 41.95 17.75
C SER A 81 20.31 42.03 17.38
N ILE A 82 21.18 41.37 18.16
CA ILE A 82 22.64 41.41 17.94
C ILE A 82 23.02 40.51 16.77
N HIS A 83 23.76 41.05 15.81
CA HIS A 83 24.37 40.26 14.74
C HIS A 83 25.41 39.28 15.31
N LEU A 84 25.40 38.02 14.87
CA LEU A 84 26.35 36.99 15.27
C LEU A 84 27.38 36.70 14.17
N PRO A 85 28.60 37.26 14.24
CA PRO A 85 29.64 36.95 13.26
C PRO A 85 29.99 35.45 13.19
N CYS A 86 29.91 34.72 14.31
CA CYS A 86 30.22 33.28 14.32
C CYS A 86 29.19 32.47 13.53
N LEU A 87 27.90 32.82 13.61
CA LEU A 87 26.83 32.15 12.86
C LEU A 87 26.97 32.39 11.35
N ASP A 88 27.23 33.63 10.96
CA ASP A 88 27.51 34.00 9.57
C ASP A 88 28.73 33.25 9.01
N ASN A 89 29.81 33.21 9.80
CA ASN A 89 31.03 32.50 9.43
C ASN A 89 30.81 30.99 9.32
N ALA A 90 30.04 30.40 10.23
CA ALA A 90 29.68 28.98 10.19
C ALA A 90 28.80 28.68 8.96
N ALA A 91 27.77 29.48 8.69
CA ALA A 91 26.90 29.30 7.53
C ALA A 91 27.67 29.38 6.19
N ARG A 92 28.58 30.36 6.06
CA ARG A 92 29.48 30.47 4.89
C ARG A 92 30.42 29.27 4.80
N SER A 93 30.93 28.79 5.93
CA SER A 93 31.82 27.64 5.96
C SER A 93 31.11 26.33 5.60
N LEU A 94 29.88 26.13 6.07
CA LEU A 94 29.02 25.01 5.68
C LEU A 94 28.73 25.04 4.19
N TYR A 95 28.38 26.22 3.65
CA TYR A 95 28.14 26.40 2.23
C TYR A 95 29.37 26.05 1.39
N ALA A 96 30.54 26.61 1.73
CA ALA A 96 31.79 26.33 1.04
C ALA A 96 32.21 24.85 1.13
N LEU A 97 31.96 24.21 2.28
CA LEU A 97 32.21 22.78 2.46
C LEU A 97 31.30 21.95 1.55
N GLY A 98 30.04 22.36 1.38
CA GLY A 98 29.12 21.82 0.39
C GLY A 98 29.68 21.92 -1.03
N GLU A 99 30.08 23.10 -1.48
CA GLU A 99 30.65 23.29 -2.83
C GLU A 99 31.93 22.47 -3.06
N ILE A 100 32.85 22.44 -2.08
CA ILE A 100 34.07 21.61 -2.16
C ILE A 100 33.72 20.13 -2.26
N SER A 101 32.69 19.70 -1.55
CA SER A 101 32.28 18.30 -1.52
C SER A 101 31.78 17.74 -2.84
N GLU A 102 31.25 18.60 -3.71
CA GLU A 102 30.81 18.19 -5.04
C GLU A 102 31.98 17.65 -5.87
N ARG A 103 33.22 18.07 -5.56
CA ARG A 103 34.46 17.55 -6.14
C ARG A 103 34.94 16.30 -5.40
N ARG A 104 34.14 15.23 -5.46
CA ARG A 104 34.32 13.97 -4.70
C ARG A 104 35.74 13.40 -4.74
N GLU A 105 36.43 13.53 -5.85
CA GLU A 105 37.80 13.01 -6.03
C GLU A 105 38.84 13.69 -5.13
N LEU A 106 38.55 14.92 -4.69
CA LEU A 106 39.50 15.73 -3.93
C LEU A 106 39.33 15.55 -2.42
N PHE A 107 38.12 15.30 -1.94
CA PHE A 107 37.80 15.32 -0.51
C PHE A 107 38.06 13.95 0.15
N PRO A 108 39.09 13.80 1.01
CA PRO A 108 39.42 12.49 1.57
C PRO A 108 38.33 11.98 2.51
N LEU A 109 37.97 10.72 2.38
CA LEU A 109 36.86 10.09 3.12
C LEU A 109 37.04 10.14 4.63
N ASP A 110 38.26 9.89 5.11
CA ASP A 110 38.59 9.99 6.53
C ASP A 110 38.47 11.43 7.06
N ALA A 111 38.70 12.43 6.20
CA ALA A 111 38.50 13.83 6.53
C ALA A 111 37.00 14.14 6.71
N ALA A 112 36.12 13.51 5.92
CA ALA A 112 34.67 13.67 6.04
C ALA A 112 34.16 13.25 7.41
N ARG A 113 34.63 12.09 7.90
CA ARG A 113 34.27 11.60 9.22
C ARG A 113 34.73 12.54 10.34
N ASP A 114 35.94 13.08 10.24
CA ASP A 114 36.51 13.97 11.25
C ASP A 114 35.80 15.35 11.28
N ILE A 115 35.48 15.93 10.12
CA ILE A 115 34.75 17.22 10.09
C ILE A 115 33.27 17.08 10.42
N TRP A 116 32.65 15.90 10.22
CA TRP A 116 31.22 15.70 10.47
C TRP A 116 30.81 16.04 11.90
N CYS A 117 31.59 15.66 12.91
CA CYS A 117 31.23 15.95 14.31
C CYS A 117 31.14 17.46 14.61
N ARG A 118 31.92 18.27 13.87
CA ARG A 118 31.93 19.74 13.96
C ARG A 118 30.75 20.34 13.21
N VAL A 119 30.56 19.89 11.98
CA VAL A 119 29.44 20.26 11.10
C VAL A 119 28.10 19.99 11.78
N TRP A 120 27.93 18.80 12.37
CA TRP A 120 26.68 18.41 13.01
C TRP A 120 26.28 19.36 14.15
N LYS A 121 27.23 19.81 14.97
CA LYS A 121 26.93 20.73 16.08
C LYS A 121 26.36 22.06 15.60
N TRP A 122 26.88 22.58 14.49
CA TRP A 122 26.36 23.79 13.87
C TRP A 122 25.00 23.55 13.22
N ILE A 123 24.85 22.46 12.48
CA ILE A 123 23.58 22.10 11.82
C ILE A 123 22.46 21.90 12.85
N ASP A 124 22.73 21.15 13.93
CA ASP A 124 21.77 20.89 15.01
C ASP A 124 21.37 22.19 15.72
N PHE A 125 22.33 23.08 15.99
CA PHE A 125 22.05 24.41 16.54
C PHE A 125 21.17 25.25 15.61
N ILE A 126 21.56 25.40 14.33
CA ILE A 126 20.82 26.21 13.36
C ILE A 126 19.40 25.69 13.19
N HIS A 127 19.24 24.37 13.09
CA HIS A 127 17.94 23.74 12.94
C HIS A 127 17.06 23.90 14.19
N THR A 128 17.64 23.72 15.38
CA THR A 128 16.90 23.80 16.66
C THR A 128 16.39 25.20 16.95
N TYR A 129 17.18 26.23 16.65
CA TYR A 129 16.84 27.63 16.95
C TYR A 129 16.40 28.42 15.72
N TRP A 130 16.09 27.73 14.62
CA TRP A 130 15.76 28.29 13.32
C TRP A 130 14.83 29.51 13.38
N ASP A 131 13.69 29.36 14.07
CA ASP A 131 12.64 30.38 14.17
C ASP A 131 13.07 31.64 14.95
N TYR A 132 14.21 31.57 15.65
CA TYR A 132 14.71 32.63 16.53
C TYR A 132 15.96 33.34 15.99
N LEU A 133 16.56 32.85 14.90
CA LEU A 133 17.81 33.42 14.37
C LEU A 133 17.53 34.67 13.52
N PRO A 134 18.04 35.86 13.90
CA PRO A 134 17.81 37.10 13.14
C PRO A 134 18.50 37.04 11.78
N GLY A 135 17.83 37.54 10.73
CA GLY A 135 18.40 37.61 9.39
C GLY A 135 18.34 36.31 8.57
N PHE A 136 17.72 35.26 9.10
CA PHE A 136 17.31 34.08 8.34
C PHE A 136 15.82 34.23 7.96
N PRO A 137 15.47 34.96 6.88
CA PRO A 137 14.08 34.95 6.43
C PRO A 137 13.70 33.52 6.07
N SER A 138 12.46 33.14 6.36
CA SER A 138 11.90 31.79 6.09
C SER A 138 12.21 31.28 4.68
N GLU A 139 12.41 32.19 3.72
CA GLU A 139 12.67 31.89 2.32
C GLU A 139 14.15 31.64 1.97
N GLN A 140 15.11 32.40 2.52
CA GLN A 140 16.54 32.13 2.29
C GLN A 140 17.03 30.92 3.09
N GLY A 141 16.31 30.59 4.16
CA GLY A 141 16.57 29.45 4.99
C GLY A 141 16.40 28.10 4.37
N VAL A 142 15.38 27.93 3.55
CA VAL A 142 15.16 26.68 2.81
C VAL A 142 16.31 26.44 1.82
N ALA A 143 16.86 27.51 1.21
CA ALA A 143 18.05 27.40 0.36
C ALA A 143 19.31 27.05 1.17
N GLN A 144 19.48 27.58 2.39
CA GLN A 144 20.61 27.24 3.25
C GLN A 144 20.49 25.85 3.91
N ILE A 145 19.28 25.39 4.22
CA ILE A 145 19.02 23.99 4.59
C ILE A 145 19.31 23.09 3.39
N GLY A 146 18.85 23.45 2.18
CA GLY A 146 19.21 22.76 0.93
C GLY A 146 20.71 22.69 0.68
N ASN A 147 21.45 23.75 0.99
CA ASN A 147 22.92 23.78 0.90
C ASN A 147 23.60 23.02 2.05
N SER A 148 22.99 22.96 3.23
CA SER A 148 23.43 22.08 4.32
C SER A 148 23.13 20.61 3.98
N MET A 149 22.13 20.35 3.14
CA MET A 149 21.87 19.05 2.53
C MET A 149 22.77 18.75 1.33
N LEU A 150 23.47 19.73 0.76
CA LEU A 150 24.61 19.48 -0.13
C LEU A 150 25.70 18.68 0.60
N LEU A 151 25.80 18.78 1.93
CA LEU A 151 26.64 17.89 2.74
C LEU A 151 26.12 16.45 2.76
N LEU A 152 24.84 16.20 2.48
CA LEU A 152 24.36 14.84 2.20
C LEU A 152 24.95 14.28 0.88
N ARG A 153 25.38 15.13 -0.07
CA ARG A 153 26.07 14.68 -1.29
C ARG A 153 27.50 14.19 -1.03
N LEU A 154 28.16 14.62 0.07
CA LEU A 154 29.38 13.98 0.59
C LEU A 154 29.14 12.50 0.92
N MET A 155 27.91 12.14 1.26
CA MET A 155 27.55 10.86 1.85
C MET A 155 27.21 9.77 0.84
N ASN A 156 27.41 10.00 -0.45
CA ASN A 156 27.37 8.87 -1.39
C ASN A 156 28.54 7.88 -1.14
N HIS A 157 29.42 8.14 -0.16
CA HIS A 157 30.37 7.16 0.34
C HIS A 157 29.80 6.39 1.57
N PRO A 158 29.59 5.05 1.48
CA PRO A 158 28.84 4.30 2.48
C PRO A 158 29.41 4.35 3.92
N PRO A 159 30.73 4.29 4.15
CA PRO A 159 31.32 4.46 5.50
C PRO A 159 30.98 5.79 6.19
N THR A 160 30.99 6.90 5.46
CA THR A 160 30.68 8.21 6.02
C THR A 160 29.18 8.31 6.31
N GLN A 161 28.37 7.86 5.35
CA GLN A 161 26.92 7.78 5.47
C GLN A 161 26.48 7.03 6.74
N ARG A 162 27.06 5.86 6.99
CA ARG A 162 26.78 5.07 8.20
C ARG A 162 27.15 5.86 9.46
N ALA A 163 28.35 6.45 9.54
CA ALA A 163 28.76 7.22 10.72
C ALA A 163 27.82 8.41 10.99
N MET A 164 27.30 9.02 9.93
CA MET A 164 26.35 10.12 10.03
C MET A 164 24.99 9.66 10.53
N PHE A 165 24.42 8.59 9.97
CA PHE A 165 23.14 8.05 10.43
C PHE A 165 23.18 7.51 11.86
N MET A 166 24.36 7.16 12.37
CA MET A 166 24.55 6.84 13.79
C MET A 166 24.58 8.08 14.70
N THR A 167 24.50 9.30 14.13
CA THR A 167 24.47 10.56 14.90
C THR A 167 23.05 10.86 15.35
N PRO A 168 22.77 10.91 16.66
CA PRO A 168 21.41 11.15 17.16
C PRO A 168 20.85 12.48 16.66
N GLY A 169 19.60 12.47 16.17
CA GLY A 169 18.89 13.67 15.70
C GLY A 169 19.05 13.95 14.21
N VAL A 170 19.98 13.27 13.51
CA VAL A 170 20.22 13.51 12.08
C VAL A 170 19.03 13.14 11.22
N ARG A 171 18.31 12.05 11.51
CA ARG A 171 17.18 11.60 10.70
C ARG A 171 15.99 12.50 10.91
N ARG A 172 15.77 12.94 12.16
CA ARG A 172 14.74 13.93 12.49
C ARG A 172 14.98 15.21 11.72
N MET A 173 16.22 15.69 11.72
CA MET A 173 16.58 16.90 10.97
C MET A 173 16.39 16.70 9.46
N ILE A 174 16.82 15.56 8.90
CA ILE A 174 16.62 15.26 7.47
C ILE A 174 15.14 15.24 7.10
N ALA A 175 14.31 14.60 7.91
CA ALA A 175 12.87 14.55 7.72
C ALA A 175 12.20 15.93 7.89
N ALA A 176 12.67 16.76 8.83
CA ALA A 176 12.15 18.11 9.03
C ALA A 176 12.51 19.04 7.86
N ALA A 177 13.72 18.91 7.32
CA ALA A 177 14.14 19.60 6.11
C ALA A 177 13.32 19.15 4.90
N TRP A 178 13.12 17.83 4.74
CA TRP A 178 12.25 17.27 3.71
C TRP A 178 10.83 17.86 3.77
N ARG A 179 10.20 17.85 4.94
CA ARG A 179 8.89 18.47 5.19
C ARG A 179 8.88 19.96 4.82
N SER A 180 9.92 20.70 5.20
CA SER A 180 10.04 22.14 4.94
C SER A 180 10.19 22.42 3.44
N MET A 181 10.95 21.61 2.71
CA MET A 181 11.08 21.71 1.26
C MET A 181 9.76 21.43 0.54
N LEU A 182 8.98 20.44 0.98
CA LEU A 182 7.64 20.20 0.45
C LEU A 182 6.71 21.41 0.65
N ASN A 183 6.71 22.00 1.85
CA ASN A 183 5.92 23.20 2.14
C ASN A 183 6.37 24.40 1.28
N TYR A 184 7.68 24.56 1.08
CA TYR A 184 8.22 25.64 0.25
C TYR A 184 7.77 25.49 -1.21
N HIS A 185 7.88 24.28 -1.78
CA HIS A 185 7.39 23.97 -3.13
C HIS A 185 5.93 24.32 -3.33
N ALA A 186 5.08 23.99 -2.35
CA ALA A 186 3.66 24.29 -2.38
C ALA A 186 3.36 25.79 -2.57
N THR A 187 4.27 26.66 -2.11
CA THR A 187 4.09 28.11 -2.16
C THR A 187 4.72 28.79 -3.38
N ARG A 188 5.77 28.20 -3.98
CA ARG A 188 6.66 28.92 -4.93
C ARG A 188 6.92 28.25 -6.27
N HIS A 189 6.46 27.02 -6.48
CA HIS A 189 6.59 26.30 -7.76
C HIS A 189 8.03 26.23 -8.33
N THR A 190 9.07 26.28 -7.49
CA THR A 190 10.47 26.26 -7.94
C THR A 190 10.96 24.84 -8.19
N ARG A 191 10.98 24.40 -9.45
CA ARG A 191 11.35 23.04 -9.91
C ARG A 191 12.74 22.52 -9.50
N ALA A 192 13.64 23.38 -9.03
CA ALA A 192 15.07 23.07 -8.85
C ALA A 192 15.41 22.21 -7.61
N SER A 193 14.44 21.56 -6.95
CA SER A 193 14.69 20.82 -5.70
C SER A 193 14.22 19.36 -5.67
N LEU A 194 13.75 18.79 -6.79
CA LEU A 194 13.37 17.37 -6.84
C LEU A 194 14.55 16.41 -6.61
N PRO A 195 15.72 16.56 -7.27
CA PRO A 195 16.87 15.67 -7.01
C PRO A 195 17.29 15.67 -5.55
N GLU A 196 17.25 16.82 -4.88
CA GLU A 196 17.53 16.97 -3.46
C GLU A 196 16.53 16.20 -2.61
N LEU A 197 15.23 16.30 -2.91
CA LEU A 197 14.18 15.52 -2.24
C LEU A 197 14.37 14.00 -2.41
N ALA A 198 14.82 13.56 -3.58
CA ALA A 198 15.12 12.16 -3.84
C ALA A 198 16.24 11.64 -2.94
N HIS A 199 17.36 12.37 -2.92
CA HIS A 199 18.51 12.02 -2.09
C HIS A 199 18.17 12.00 -0.60
N LEU A 200 17.30 12.92 -0.15
CA LEU A 200 16.80 12.93 1.23
C LEU A 200 16.02 11.65 1.56
N LEU A 201 15.12 11.21 0.69
CA LEU A 201 14.34 10.00 0.93
C LEU A 201 15.19 8.73 0.92
N LEU A 202 16.09 8.59 -0.06
CA LEU A 202 17.01 7.45 -0.13
C LEU A 202 17.88 7.37 1.13
N SER A 203 18.33 8.54 1.60
CA SER A 203 19.05 8.68 2.86
C SER A 203 18.22 8.22 4.06
N LEU A 204 16.96 8.64 4.15
CA LEU A 204 16.08 8.24 5.25
C LEU A 204 15.72 6.75 5.22
N ALA A 205 15.68 6.13 4.04
CA ALA A 205 15.30 4.73 3.90
C ALA A 205 16.32 3.75 4.49
N ASP A 206 17.59 4.12 4.53
CA ASP A 206 18.64 3.29 5.12
C ASP A 206 18.43 3.16 6.64
N GLY A 207 18.41 1.94 7.16
CA GLY A 207 18.24 1.65 8.59
C GLY A 207 16.79 1.72 9.13
N LEU A 208 15.78 1.90 8.28
CA LEU A 208 14.36 1.94 8.73
C LEU A 208 13.84 0.65 9.36
N LYS A 209 14.60 -0.45 9.32
CA LYS A 209 14.24 -1.68 10.04
C LYS A 209 14.33 -1.53 11.56
N GLU A 210 15.06 -0.51 12.04
CA GLU A 210 15.18 -0.20 13.46
C GLU A 210 14.10 0.79 13.87
N THR A 211 13.30 0.45 14.89
CA THR A 211 12.17 1.27 15.35
C THR A 211 12.59 2.68 15.72
N GLU A 212 13.73 2.84 16.40
CA GLU A 212 14.24 4.15 16.83
C GLU A 212 14.47 5.11 15.65
N ASN A 213 14.99 4.60 14.53
CA ASN A 213 15.22 5.40 13.32
C ASN A 213 13.91 5.90 12.71
N PHE A 214 12.85 5.09 12.75
CA PHE A 214 11.53 5.47 12.25
C PHE A 214 10.84 6.48 13.16
N GLU A 215 10.87 6.28 14.48
CA GLU A 215 10.30 7.22 15.46
C GLU A 215 10.98 8.60 15.36
N GLU A 216 12.30 8.62 15.17
CA GLU A 216 13.04 9.88 14.98
C GLU A 216 12.55 10.66 13.73
N ILE A 217 12.22 9.95 12.65
CA ILE A 217 11.62 10.54 11.44
C ILE A 217 10.20 11.01 11.73
N LEU A 218 9.41 10.19 12.43
CA LEU A 218 8.03 10.49 12.78
C LEU A 218 7.90 11.74 13.66
N ASP A 219 8.85 11.94 14.58
CA ASP A 219 8.97 13.14 15.41
C ASP A 219 9.10 14.41 14.57
N ALA A 220 9.83 14.36 13.45
CA ALA A 220 9.93 15.48 12.52
C ALA A 220 8.58 15.83 11.86
N PHE A 221 7.63 14.90 11.86
CA PHE A 221 6.24 15.09 11.44
C PHE A 221 5.28 15.35 12.61
N GLY A 222 5.84 15.70 13.79
CA GLY A 222 5.09 15.97 15.01
C GLY A 222 4.52 14.71 15.65
N GLY A 223 5.19 13.56 15.51
CA GLY A 223 4.73 12.27 16.02
C GLY A 223 3.50 11.72 15.30
N SER A 224 3.16 12.26 14.11
CA SER A 224 1.91 11.95 13.42
C SER A 224 2.14 11.17 12.13
N HIS A 225 1.73 9.88 12.14
CA HIS A 225 1.70 9.03 10.95
C HIS A 225 0.94 9.69 9.78
N ARG A 226 -0.10 10.47 10.10
CA ARG A 226 -0.94 11.14 9.11
C ARG A 226 -0.21 12.27 8.40
N ASN A 227 0.50 13.12 9.14
CA ASN A 227 1.27 14.22 8.54
C ASN A 227 2.34 13.68 7.60
N MET A 228 3.03 12.61 8.03
CA MET A 228 4.02 11.93 7.21
C MET A 228 3.42 11.29 5.96
N ALA A 229 2.28 10.59 6.09
CA ALA A 229 1.57 10.00 4.96
C ALA A 229 1.10 11.04 3.93
N VAL A 230 0.61 12.19 4.40
CA VAL A 230 0.23 13.32 3.54
C VAL A 230 1.46 13.88 2.80
N ALA A 231 2.61 13.97 3.45
CA ALA A 231 3.86 14.39 2.83
C ALA A 231 4.29 13.45 1.67
N PHE A 232 4.23 12.13 1.88
CA PHE A 232 4.48 11.15 0.81
C PHE A 232 3.54 11.30 -0.38
N LYS A 233 2.23 11.42 -0.10
CA LYS A 233 1.22 11.63 -1.15
C LYS A 233 1.49 12.91 -1.94
N TYR A 234 1.82 13.99 -1.23
CA TYR A 234 2.11 15.28 -1.85
C TYR A 234 3.38 15.20 -2.71
N GLN A 235 4.43 14.55 -2.23
CA GLN A 235 5.66 14.37 -3.01
C GLN A 235 5.46 13.51 -4.26
N LEU A 236 4.71 12.40 -4.17
CA LEU A 236 4.33 11.63 -5.35
C LEU A 236 3.58 12.52 -6.35
N SER A 237 2.66 13.35 -5.87
CA SER A 237 1.90 14.29 -6.72
C SER A 237 2.78 15.35 -7.39
N LEU A 238 3.82 15.83 -6.71
CA LEU A 238 4.81 16.75 -7.29
C LEU A 238 5.65 16.06 -8.37
N ALA A 239 6.22 14.89 -8.04
CA ALA A 239 7.00 14.12 -8.99
C ALA A 239 6.18 13.71 -10.22
N THR A 240 4.90 13.40 -10.02
CA THR A 240 4.01 13.07 -11.12
C THR A 240 3.63 14.27 -11.98
N ALA A 241 3.51 15.47 -11.41
CA ALA A 241 3.31 16.67 -12.22
C ALA A 241 4.55 17.03 -13.08
N GLU A 242 5.75 16.59 -12.67
CA GLU A 242 7.04 16.92 -13.30
C GLU A 242 7.65 15.80 -14.14
N VAL A 243 6.79 14.99 -14.79
CA VAL A 243 7.13 13.81 -15.62
C VAL A 243 8.40 13.95 -16.46
N LYS A 244 8.69 15.13 -17.01
CA LYS A 244 9.79 15.33 -17.96
C LYS A 244 11.17 15.53 -17.33
N SER A 245 11.28 15.61 -16.00
CA SER A 245 12.55 15.85 -15.31
C SER A 245 13.20 14.54 -14.84
N LEU A 246 14.52 14.43 -14.96
CA LEU A 246 15.28 13.30 -14.39
C LEU A 246 15.09 13.22 -12.86
N GLY A 247 15.05 14.38 -12.19
CA GLY A 247 14.85 14.45 -10.74
C GLY A 247 13.51 13.88 -10.27
N ALA A 248 12.46 13.87 -11.10
CA ALA A 248 11.20 13.22 -10.73
C ALA A 248 11.37 11.71 -10.57
N ILE A 249 12.17 11.04 -11.41
CA ILE A 249 12.41 9.60 -11.30
C ILE A 249 13.16 9.28 -10.02
N ASP A 250 14.21 10.06 -9.70
CA ASP A 250 14.95 9.87 -8.46
C ASP A 250 14.03 10.00 -7.24
N VAL A 251 13.11 10.97 -7.27
CA VAL A 251 12.12 11.16 -6.19
C VAL A 251 11.21 9.95 -6.07
N LEU A 252 10.69 9.47 -7.20
CA LEU A 252 9.83 8.29 -7.24
C LEU A 252 10.58 7.06 -6.68
N HIS A 253 11.83 6.86 -7.08
CA HIS A 253 12.68 5.79 -6.56
C HIS A 253 12.91 5.92 -5.04
N GLY A 254 13.22 7.12 -4.55
CA GLY A 254 13.39 7.38 -3.12
C GLY A 254 12.11 7.10 -2.31
N VAL A 255 10.93 7.49 -2.83
CA VAL A 255 9.64 7.17 -2.20
C VAL A 255 9.44 5.66 -2.17
N LEU A 256 9.68 4.98 -3.29
CA LEU A 256 9.50 3.55 -3.41
C LEU A 256 10.34 2.78 -2.37
N VAL A 257 11.64 3.05 -2.31
CA VAL A 257 12.57 2.38 -1.37
C VAL A 257 12.12 2.61 0.09
N PHE A 258 11.62 3.81 0.40
CA PHE A 258 11.09 4.12 1.73
C PHE A 258 9.82 3.31 2.05
N LEU A 259 8.87 3.26 1.11
CA LEU A 259 7.60 2.55 1.30
C LEU A 259 7.83 1.04 1.45
N GLU A 260 8.70 0.44 0.63
CA GLU A 260 9.06 -0.98 0.74
C GLU A 260 9.72 -1.29 2.10
N SER A 261 10.60 -0.40 2.56
CA SER A 261 11.31 -0.56 3.84
C SER A 261 10.38 -0.46 5.06
N THR A 262 9.25 0.22 4.93
CA THR A 262 8.31 0.47 6.04
C THR A 262 7.07 -0.41 6.04
N TYR A 263 6.67 -0.95 4.88
CA TYR A 263 5.42 -1.67 4.68
C TYR A 263 5.16 -2.78 5.72
N HIS A 264 6.14 -3.66 5.94
CA HIS A 264 6.04 -4.77 6.90
C HIS A 264 6.38 -4.38 8.34
N ALA A 265 7.25 -3.39 8.53
CA ALA A 265 7.77 -3.00 9.83
C ALA A 265 6.77 -2.15 10.63
N TYR A 266 5.98 -1.30 9.96
CA TYR A 266 5.16 -0.27 10.63
C TYR A 266 3.70 -0.31 10.17
N LYS A 267 2.92 -1.29 10.69
CA LYS A 267 1.52 -1.51 10.29
C LYS A 267 0.61 -0.29 10.48
N GLU A 268 0.81 0.50 11.54
CA GLU A 268 0.03 1.72 11.79
C GLU A 268 0.26 2.78 10.70
N PHE A 269 1.53 2.97 10.31
CA PHE A 269 1.89 3.86 9.23
C PHE A 269 1.32 3.39 7.88
N THR A 270 1.46 2.11 7.56
CA THR A 270 0.87 1.49 6.36
C THR A 270 -0.64 1.70 6.29
N SER A 271 -1.36 1.49 7.41
CA SER A 271 -2.80 1.76 7.50
C SER A 271 -3.13 3.24 7.27
N THR A 272 -2.29 4.12 7.81
CA THR A 272 -2.45 5.57 7.66
C THR A 272 -2.21 6.04 6.22
N LEU A 273 -1.18 5.52 5.54
CA LEU A 273 -0.91 5.75 4.12
C LEU A 273 -2.09 5.34 3.24
N LEU A 274 -2.64 4.14 3.47
CA LEU A 274 -3.84 3.65 2.80
C LEU A 274 -5.05 4.58 3.01
N SER A 275 -5.28 5.01 4.25
CA SER A 275 -6.37 5.94 4.58
C SER A 275 -6.21 7.33 3.95
N CYS A 276 -4.97 7.77 3.69
CA CYS A 276 -4.66 9.03 3.03
C CYS A 276 -4.78 8.95 1.49
N GLY A 277 -5.02 7.74 0.95
CA GLY A 277 -5.14 7.51 -0.49
C GLY A 277 -3.78 7.51 -1.20
N ILE A 278 -2.81 6.76 -0.66
CA ILE A 278 -1.51 6.55 -1.32
C ILE A 278 -1.64 5.75 -2.62
N VAL A 279 -2.58 4.80 -2.69
CA VAL A 279 -2.73 3.88 -3.81
C VAL A 279 -3.00 4.62 -5.14
N PRO A 280 -3.94 5.58 -5.23
CA PRO A 280 -4.10 6.40 -6.42
C PRO A 280 -2.83 7.15 -6.84
N SER A 281 -2.06 7.66 -5.88
CA SER A 281 -0.81 8.38 -6.18
C SER A 281 0.28 7.45 -6.73
N LEU A 282 0.34 6.20 -6.25
CA LEU A 282 1.24 5.18 -6.80
C LEU A 282 0.84 4.78 -8.23
N VAL A 283 -0.46 4.59 -8.49
CA VAL A 283 -0.95 4.27 -9.84
C VAL A 283 -0.69 5.44 -10.81
N ALA A 284 -0.85 6.68 -10.36
CA ALA A 284 -0.48 7.85 -11.17
C ALA A 284 1.04 7.86 -11.47
N ALA A 285 1.89 7.51 -10.50
CA ALA A 285 3.34 7.42 -10.70
C ALA A 285 3.73 6.31 -11.71
N LEU A 286 2.99 5.21 -11.76
CA LEU A 286 3.16 4.16 -12.77
C LEU A 286 2.88 4.69 -14.20
N GLU A 287 1.79 5.43 -14.40
CA GLU A 287 1.46 6.02 -15.71
C GLU A 287 2.57 6.94 -16.25
N ILE A 288 3.33 7.55 -15.35
CA ILE A 288 4.36 8.52 -15.71
C ILE A 288 5.65 7.85 -16.12
N ASN A 289 6.08 6.84 -15.35
CA ASN A 289 7.20 6.00 -15.75
C ASN A 289 6.96 5.35 -17.11
N TRP A 290 5.71 5.02 -17.45
CA TRP A 290 5.35 4.51 -18.75
C TRP A 290 5.73 5.45 -19.91
N HIS A 291 5.49 6.76 -19.75
CA HIS A 291 5.78 7.78 -20.76
C HIS A 291 7.26 8.13 -20.88
N MET A 292 8.12 7.66 -19.97
CA MET A 292 9.54 7.96 -20.01
C MET A 292 10.29 7.15 -21.08
N PRO A 293 11.30 7.76 -21.75
CA PRO A 293 12.21 7.04 -22.63
C PRO A 293 12.87 5.87 -21.89
N THR A 294 12.99 4.71 -22.53
CA THR A 294 13.63 3.52 -21.96
C THR A 294 15.10 3.73 -21.58
N SER A 295 15.77 4.74 -22.14
CA SER A 295 17.14 5.12 -21.75
C SER A 295 17.21 5.85 -20.40
N VAL A 296 16.06 6.26 -19.86
CA VAL A 296 15.96 7.10 -18.66
C VAL A 296 15.20 6.39 -17.54
N GLY A 297 14.22 5.55 -17.86
CA GLY A 297 13.50 4.75 -16.87
C GLY A 297 14.26 3.47 -16.50
N ASP A 298 14.62 3.33 -15.23
CA ASP A 298 15.09 2.08 -14.65
C ASP A 298 13.92 1.07 -14.55
N PRO A 299 13.97 -0.08 -15.25
CA PRO A 299 12.94 -1.11 -15.16
C PRO A 299 12.62 -1.54 -13.72
N HIS A 300 13.64 -1.55 -12.84
CA HIS A 300 13.45 -1.93 -11.43
C HIS A 300 12.55 -0.95 -10.68
N THR A 301 12.55 0.33 -11.05
CA THR A 301 11.66 1.32 -10.43
C THR A 301 10.21 1.05 -10.80
N VAL A 302 9.92 0.70 -12.05
CA VAL A 302 8.56 0.34 -12.47
C VAL A 302 8.06 -0.91 -11.77
N ASP A 303 8.89 -1.96 -11.74
CA ASP A 303 8.56 -3.21 -11.07
C ASP A 303 8.34 -2.99 -9.58
N GLY A 304 9.17 -2.20 -8.91
CA GLY A 304 8.98 -1.90 -7.50
C GLY A 304 7.71 -1.10 -7.23
N PHE A 305 7.35 -0.11 -8.07
CA PHE A 305 6.06 0.58 -7.90
C PHE A 305 4.87 -0.36 -8.07
N LEU A 306 4.92 -1.25 -9.05
CA LEU A 306 3.88 -2.23 -9.26
C LEU A 306 3.79 -3.21 -8.09
N GLY A 307 4.93 -3.77 -7.67
CA GLY A 307 5.03 -4.66 -6.51
C GLY A 307 4.49 -3.98 -5.25
N THR A 308 4.83 -2.70 -5.05
CA THR A 308 4.29 -1.87 -3.96
C THR A 308 2.77 -1.70 -4.08
N VAL A 309 2.23 -1.37 -5.25
CA VAL A 309 0.77 -1.29 -5.46
C VAL A 309 0.09 -2.63 -5.14
N VAL A 310 0.66 -3.75 -5.59
CA VAL A 310 0.17 -5.10 -5.30
C VAL A 310 0.16 -5.36 -3.79
N GLN A 311 1.25 -5.07 -3.08
CA GLN A 311 1.36 -5.20 -1.62
C GLN A 311 0.26 -4.39 -0.90
N TYR A 312 0.09 -3.11 -1.24
CA TYR A 312 -0.93 -2.27 -0.62
C TYR A 312 -2.36 -2.75 -0.92
N ILE A 313 -2.62 -3.20 -2.15
CA ILE A 313 -3.91 -3.77 -2.53
C ILE A 313 -4.21 -5.07 -1.77
N GLN A 314 -3.18 -5.86 -1.52
CA GLN A 314 -3.31 -7.06 -0.70
C GLN A 314 -3.60 -6.70 0.76
N THR A 315 -3.25 -5.53 1.29
CA THR A 315 -3.47 -5.23 2.72
C THR A 315 -4.95 -5.29 3.12
N SER A 316 -5.31 -6.14 4.09
CA SER A 316 -6.69 -6.30 4.57
C SER A 316 -7.31 -4.96 5.04
N PRO A 317 -8.57 -4.62 4.64
CA PRO A 317 -9.56 -5.46 3.97
C PRO A 317 -9.49 -5.53 2.42
N GLY A 318 -8.43 -5.02 1.79
CA GLY A 318 -8.10 -5.17 0.35
C GLY A 318 -9.02 -4.45 -0.64
N TYR A 319 -10.34 -4.72 -0.59
CA TYR A 319 -11.34 -4.23 -1.55
C TYR A 319 -11.39 -2.70 -1.73
N PRO A 320 -11.29 -1.87 -0.66
CA PRO A 320 -11.24 -0.43 -0.83
C PRO A 320 -10.04 0.02 -1.66
N TRP A 321 -8.90 -0.66 -1.52
CA TRP A 321 -7.65 -0.34 -2.19
C TRP A 321 -7.67 -0.77 -3.65
N ILE A 322 -8.25 -1.95 -3.96
CA ILE A 322 -8.56 -2.35 -5.34
C ILE A 322 -9.43 -1.28 -6.02
N THR A 323 -10.50 -0.85 -5.34
CA THR A 323 -11.42 0.17 -5.87
C THR A 323 -10.69 1.49 -6.14
N GLN A 324 -9.80 1.92 -5.24
CA GLN A 324 -8.98 3.12 -5.43
C GLN A 324 -8.01 2.98 -6.61
N ALA A 325 -7.34 1.84 -6.75
CA ALA A 325 -6.39 1.59 -7.84
C ALA A 325 -7.09 1.56 -9.20
N LEU A 326 -8.25 0.90 -9.28
CA LEU A 326 -9.09 0.88 -10.49
C LEU A 326 -9.54 2.29 -10.88
N ASN A 327 -10.04 3.08 -9.92
CA ASN A 327 -10.40 4.49 -10.15
C ASN A 327 -9.22 5.35 -10.62
N ALA A 328 -8.00 5.01 -10.22
CA ALA A 328 -6.78 5.69 -10.64
C ALA A 328 -6.25 5.22 -12.00
N GLY A 329 -6.95 4.31 -12.69
CA GLY A 329 -6.58 3.87 -14.04
C GLY A 329 -5.67 2.64 -14.09
N LEU A 330 -5.64 1.79 -13.05
CA LEU A 330 -4.79 0.60 -13.01
C LEU A 330 -4.94 -0.31 -14.25
N LEU A 331 -6.17 -0.57 -14.74
CA LEU A 331 -6.37 -1.40 -15.94
C LEU A 331 -5.76 -0.76 -17.19
N ARG A 332 -5.89 0.56 -17.33
CA ARG A 332 -5.31 1.31 -18.44
C ARG A 332 -3.80 1.18 -18.41
N TYR A 333 -3.19 1.29 -17.22
CA TYR A 333 -1.76 1.07 -17.05
C TYR A 333 -1.33 -0.34 -17.46
N ILE A 334 -2.01 -1.40 -17.01
CA ILE A 334 -1.67 -2.80 -17.35
C ILE A 334 -1.65 -3.01 -18.87
N ILE A 335 -2.68 -2.53 -19.58
CA ILE A 335 -2.80 -2.66 -21.04
C ILE A 335 -1.68 -1.89 -21.73
N LEU A 336 -1.51 -0.61 -21.37
CA LEU A 336 -0.46 0.22 -21.95
C LEU A 336 0.90 -0.43 -21.72
N PHE A 337 1.26 -0.75 -20.47
CA PHE A 337 2.52 -1.40 -20.13
C PHE A 337 2.84 -2.60 -21.01
N SER A 338 1.84 -3.46 -21.21
CA SER A 338 1.95 -4.68 -22.02
C SER A 338 2.18 -4.42 -23.51
N GLU A 339 1.75 -3.28 -24.06
CA GLU A 339 2.02 -2.91 -25.46
C GLU A 339 3.50 -2.57 -25.74
N LYS A 340 4.26 -2.03 -24.76
CA LYS A 340 5.70 -1.70 -24.94
C LYS A 340 6.56 -2.93 -24.83
N GLU A 341 6.15 -3.91 -24.01
CA GLU A 341 6.86 -5.16 -23.83
C GLU A 341 7.03 -5.99 -25.10
N VAL A 342 6.03 -5.92 -26.00
CA VAL A 342 6.12 -6.52 -27.35
C VAL A 342 7.38 -6.07 -28.10
N LYS A 343 7.96 -4.91 -27.74
CA LYS A 343 9.17 -4.37 -28.36
C LYS A 343 10.47 -4.72 -27.65
N THR A 344 10.45 -5.04 -26.36
CA THR A 344 11.66 -5.02 -25.50
C THR A 344 12.11 -6.38 -24.97
N SER A 345 11.24 -7.41 -24.92
CA SER A 345 11.56 -8.65 -24.18
C SER A 345 11.11 -9.92 -24.91
N LYS A 346 12.01 -10.90 -25.05
CA LYS A 346 11.69 -12.28 -25.45
C LYS A 346 11.25 -13.18 -24.29
N ASP A 347 11.32 -12.70 -23.03
CA ASP A 347 11.32 -13.58 -21.85
C ASP A 347 10.12 -13.42 -20.89
N GLY A 348 9.12 -12.59 -21.18
CA GLY A 348 7.85 -12.56 -20.40
C GLY A 348 8.02 -12.29 -18.88
N LYS A 349 8.78 -11.26 -18.51
CA LYS A 349 9.39 -11.08 -17.18
C LYS A 349 8.58 -10.36 -16.08
N TYR A 350 7.26 -10.21 -16.18
CA TYR A 350 6.48 -9.47 -15.16
C TYR A 350 5.53 -10.37 -14.37
N PRO A 351 6.05 -11.15 -13.40
CA PRO A 351 5.23 -12.03 -12.57
C PRO A 351 4.15 -11.25 -11.82
N ASP A 352 4.43 -10.01 -11.41
CA ASP A 352 3.48 -9.19 -10.64
C ASP A 352 2.28 -8.72 -11.48
N LEU A 353 2.47 -8.34 -12.74
CA LEU A 353 1.35 -7.99 -13.62
C LEU A 353 0.49 -9.20 -13.93
N LYS A 354 1.14 -10.34 -14.17
CA LYS A 354 0.43 -11.59 -14.37
C LYS A 354 -0.38 -11.95 -13.14
N ALA A 355 0.25 -11.97 -11.96
CA ALA A 355 -0.41 -12.25 -10.69
C ALA A 355 -1.53 -11.25 -10.37
N LEU A 356 -1.40 -9.98 -10.78
CA LEU A 356 -2.46 -9.00 -10.65
C LEU A 356 -3.71 -9.38 -11.47
N LEU A 357 -3.54 -9.81 -12.73
CA LEU A 357 -4.64 -10.21 -13.60
C LEU A 357 -5.21 -11.59 -13.24
N THR A 358 -4.36 -12.52 -12.83
CA THR A 358 -4.76 -13.90 -12.61
C THR A 358 -5.19 -14.13 -11.15
N GLU A 359 -4.56 -13.53 -10.16
CA GLU A 359 -4.82 -13.84 -8.75
C GLU A 359 -5.54 -12.69 -8.03
N PHE A 360 -4.94 -11.49 -8.03
CA PHE A 360 -5.38 -10.43 -7.12
C PHE A 360 -6.69 -9.76 -7.54
N LEU A 361 -6.81 -9.30 -8.80
CA LEU A 361 -8.05 -8.67 -9.26
C LEU A 361 -9.22 -9.66 -9.27
N PRO A 362 -9.08 -10.93 -9.74
CA PRO A 362 -10.11 -11.95 -9.62
C PRO A 362 -10.61 -12.19 -8.19
N SER A 363 -9.72 -12.22 -7.20
CA SER A 363 -10.12 -12.38 -5.79
C SER A 363 -11.01 -11.23 -5.29
N GLY A 364 -10.87 -10.03 -5.87
CA GLY A 364 -11.70 -8.86 -5.62
C GLY A 364 -13.11 -8.95 -6.19
N MET A 365 -13.36 -9.83 -7.17
CA MET A 365 -14.62 -9.88 -7.94
C MET A 365 -15.82 -10.45 -7.18
N VAL A 366 -15.62 -10.81 -5.92
CA VAL A 366 -16.69 -11.12 -4.96
C VAL A 366 -17.26 -9.89 -4.28
N SER A 367 -16.56 -8.75 -4.33
CA SER A 367 -16.99 -7.50 -3.72
C SER A 367 -17.89 -6.70 -4.65
N TYR A 368 -19.04 -6.27 -4.13
CA TYR A 368 -19.96 -5.38 -4.81
C TYR A 368 -19.27 -4.11 -5.32
N HIS A 369 -18.48 -3.44 -4.47
CA HIS A 369 -17.82 -2.19 -4.85
C HIS A 369 -16.75 -2.41 -5.92
N VAL A 370 -15.98 -3.50 -5.82
CA VAL A 370 -14.97 -3.84 -6.83
C VAL A 370 -15.62 -4.14 -8.17
N VAL A 371 -16.67 -4.99 -8.23
CA VAL A 371 -17.36 -5.30 -9.50
C VAL A 371 -17.98 -4.05 -10.12
N THR A 372 -18.59 -3.18 -9.29
CA THR A 372 -19.15 -1.90 -9.75
C THR A 372 -18.08 -1.01 -10.35
N GLN A 373 -16.92 -0.90 -9.71
CA GLN A 373 -15.81 -0.10 -10.22
C GLN A 373 -15.16 -0.73 -11.45
N MET A 374 -15.06 -2.06 -11.47
CA MET A 374 -14.51 -2.81 -12.60
C MET A 374 -15.35 -2.62 -13.85
N LYS A 375 -16.69 -2.62 -13.73
CA LYS A 375 -17.62 -2.32 -14.83
C LYS A 375 -17.28 -1.00 -15.51
N LYS A 376 -17.03 0.06 -14.73
CA LYS A 376 -16.65 1.39 -15.24
C LYS A 376 -15.27 1.37 -15.88
N SER A 377 -14.29 0.83 -15.14
CA SER A 377 -12.87 0.81 -15.56
C SER A 377 -12.68 -0.02 -16.83
N LEU A 378 -13.44 -1.11 -17.02
CA LEU A 378 -13.40 -1.92 -18.23
C LEU A 378 -13.95 -1.16 -19.45
N ALA A 379 -15.03 -0.39 -19.27
CA ALA A 379 -15.58 0.45 -20.34
C ALA A 379 -14.57 1.53 -20.79
N GLU A 380 -13.82 2.11 -19.86
CA GLU A 380 -12.78 3.12 -20.14
C GLU A 380 -11.63 2.56 -20.98
N VAL A 381 -11.32 1.26 -20.86
CA VAL A 381 -10.19 0.62 -21.56
C VAL A 381 -10.60 -0.26 -22.73
N GLU A 382 -11.88 -0.36 -23.08
CA GLU A 382 -12.39 -1.23 -24.15
C GLU A 382 -11.73 -0.96 -25.50
N THR A 383 -11.44 0.31 -25.82
CA THR A 383 -10.74 0.67 -27.05
C THR A 383 -9.25 0.33 -27.02
N LEU A 384 -8.64 0.29 -25.83
CA LEU A 384 -7.24 -0.04 -25.64
C LEU A 384 -7.02 -1.56 -25.73
N SER A 385 -7.88 -2.34 -25.08
CA SER A 385 -7.77 -3.81 -25.04
C SER A 385 -7.98 -4.49 -26.40
N ARG A 386 -8.63 -3.80 -27.35
CA ARG A 386 -8.83 -4.28 -28.73
C ARG A 386 -7.71 -3.93 -29.70
N ARG A 387 -6.69 -3.19 -29.26
CA ARG A 387 -5.56 -2.82 -30.13
C ARG A 387 -4.71 -4.05 -30.46
N ASP A 388 -4.29 -4.13 -31.72
CA ASP A 388 -3.41 -5.20 -32.23
C ASP A 388 -2.06 -5.29 -31.48
N LYS A 389 -1.59 -4.19 -30.87
CA LYS A 389 -0.38 -4.22 -30.04
C LYS A 389 -0.59 -5.02 -28.76
N PHE A 390 -1.71 -4.81 -28.07
CA PHE A 390 -2.00 -5.51 -26.83
C PHE A 390 -2.32 -6.98 -27.07
N SER A 391 -3.00 -7.31 -28.17
CA SER A 391 -3.31 -8.71 -28.52
C SER A 391 -2.09 -9.59 -28.77
N ARG A 392 -0.93 -8.99 -29.07
CA ARG A 392 0.37 -9.67 -29.24
C ARG A 392 1.17 -9.76 -27.94
N SER A 393 0.70 -9.18 -26.85
CA SER A 393 1.39 -9.20 -25.56
C SER A 393 1.23 -10.53 -24.84
N ALA A 394 2.18 -10.86 -23.96
CA ALA A 394 2.13 -12.09 -23.15
C ALA A 394 0.95 -12.15 -22.17
N LEU A 395 0.35 -11.00 -21.83
CA LEU A 395 -0.78 -10.92 -20.91
C LEU A 395 -2.14 -11.04 -21.60
N PHE A 396 -2.21 -11.11 -22.93
CA PHE A 396 -3.49 -11.06 -23.63
C PHE A 396 -4.40 -12.27 -23.34
N GLU A 397 -3.84 -13.47 -23.26
CA GLU A 397 -4.62 -14.67 -22.91
C GLU A 397 -5.15 -14.59 -21.47
N ASP A 398 -4.30 -14.19 -20.52
CA ASP A 398 -4.70 -13.96 -19.12
C ASP A 398 -5.77 -12.84 -19.03
N TRP A 399 -5.63 -11.78 -19.82
CA TRP A 399 -6.61 -10.70 -19.92
C TRP A 399 -7.96 -11.18 -20.42
N LYS A 400 -8.03 -12.04 -21.45
CA LYS A 400 -9.31 -12.56 -21.96
C LYS A 400 -10.06 -13.37 -20.90
N VAL A 401 -9.34 -14.22 -20.16
CA VAL A 401 -9.90 -15.00 -19.05
C VAL A 401 -10.43 -14.07 -17.96
N PHE A 402 -9.62 -13.07 -17.59
CA PHE A 402 -10.01 -12.05 -16.62
C PHE A 402 -11.24 -11.25 -17.08
N GLU A 403 -11.26 -10.77 -18.32
CA GLU A 403 -12.36 -10.00 -18.89
C GLU A 403 -13.66 -10.81 -18.94
N ALA A 404 -13.60 -12.09 -19.29
CA ALA A 404 -14.75 -12.99 -19.25
C ALA A 404 -15.32 -13.10 -17.84
N LEU A 405 -14.46 -13.33 -16.84
CA LEU A 405 -14.86 -13.32 -15.43
C LEU A 405 -15.52 -11.99 -15.04
N VAL A 406 -14.94 -10.85 -15.42
CA VAL A 406 -15.54 -9.54 -15.13
C VAL A 406 -16.94 -9.41 -15.73
N ARG A 407 -17.13 -9.81 -16.99
CA ARG A 407 -18.43 -9.75 -17.66
C ARG A 407 -19.47 -10.63 -16.97
N ASP A 408 -19.11 -11.85 -16.57
CA ASP A 408 -20.01 -12.75 -15.83
C ASP A 408 -20.45 -12.13 -14.50
N ARG A 409 -19.51 -11.50 -13.77
CA ARG A 409 -19.79 -10.86 -12.48
C ARG A 409 -20.63 -9.59 -12.64
N VAL A 410 -20.44 -8.85 -13.74
CA VAL A 410 -21.28 -7.70 -14.10
C VAL A 410 -22.72 -8.12 -14.44
N ILE A 411 -22.92 -9.28 -15.09
CA ILE A 411 -24.27 -9.80 -15.33
C ILE A 411 -25.00 -10.07 -14.00
N VAL A 412 -24.31 -10.69 -13.03
CA VAL A 412 -24.87 -10.92 -11.69
C VAL A 412 -25.18 -9.60 -10.99
N LEU A 413 -24.27 -8.62 -11.06
CA LEU A 413 -24.48 -7.27 -10.52
C LEU A 413 -25.74 -6.63 -11.11
N ASP A 414 -25.89 -6.61 -12.43
CA ASP A 414 -26.99 -5.96 -13.12
C ASP A 414 -28.34 -6.65 -12.85
N GLN A 415 -28.34 -7.97 -12.73
CA GLN A 415 -29.52 -8.73 -12.29
C GLN A 415 -29.90 -8.39 -10.85
N TRP A 416 -28.91 -8.36 -9.95
CA TRP A 416 -29.12 -8.03 -8.54
C TRP A 416 -29.61 -6.59 -8.34
N GLU A 417 -29.08 -5.61 -9.08
CA GLU A 417 -29.52 -4.21 -9.00
C GLU A 417 -30.94 -4.02 -9.53
N ARG A 418 -31.32 -4.76 -10.58
CA ARG A 418 -32.66 -4.72 -11.18
C ARG A 418 -33.73 -5.36 -10.29
N VAL A 419 -33.45 -6.54 -9.74
CA VAL A 419 -34.38 -7.25 -8.83
C VAL A 419 -34.42 -6.57 -7.46
N GLY A 420 -33.36 -5.84 -7.12
CA GLY A 420 -33.15 -5.29 -5.79
C GLY A 420 -32.66 -6.35 -4.81
N ARG A 421 -32.44 -5.93 -3.56
CA ARG A 421 -32.04 -6.87 -2.50
C ARG A 421 -33.12 -7.93 -2.34
N PRO A 422 -32.77 -9.22 -2.25
CA PRO A 422 -33.72 -10.27 -1.94
C PRO A 422 -34.55 -9.85 -0.74
N SER A 423 -35.82 -9.56 -0.98
CA SER A 423 -36.69 -9.05 0.08
C SER A 423 -37.16 -10.19 0.97
N PHE A 424 -36.99 -11.44 0.55
CA PHE A 424 -37.47 -12.61 1.28
C PHE A 424 -36.41 -13.16 2.24
N VAL A 425 -36.86 -13.54 3.43
CA VAL A 425 -36.08 -14.29 4.41
C VAL A 425 -36.93 -15.43 4.94
N ALA A 426 -36.28 -16.51 5.35
CA ALA A 426 -36.93 -17.66 5.95
C ALA A 426 -36.83 -17.59 7.49
N CYS A 427 -37.81 -18.17 8.17
CA CYS A 427 -37.82 -18.25 9.63
C CYS A 427 -36.66 -19.11 10.13
N ASP A 428 -35.92 -18.61 11.10
CA ASP A 428 -34.76 -19.28 11.65
C ASP A 428 -35.13 -20.45 12.57
N ASN A 429 -36.36 -20.51 13.06
CA ASN A 429 -36.88 -21.69 13.74
C ASN A 429 -37.00 -22.88 12.76
N MET A 430 -36.22 -23.94 12.98
CA MET A 430 -36.17 -25.13 12.10
C MET A 430 -37.49 -25.90 12.01
N LYS A 431 -38.43 -25.68 12.92
CA LYS A 431 -39.78 -26.25 12.86
C LYS A 431 -40.75 -25.41 12.02
N CYS A 432 -40.33 -24.23 11.57
CA CYS A 432 -41.12 -23.30 10.76
C CYS A 432 -40.58 -23.25 9.33
N ASN A 433 -41.47 -23.25 8.34
CA ASN A 433 -41.14 -23.14 6.92
C ASN A 433 -41.53 -21.79 6.30
N GLN A 434 -41.88 -20.81 7.13
CA GLN A 434 -42.35 -19.54 6.63
C GLN A 434 -41.21 -18.77 5.96
N ILE A 435 -41.44 -18.39 4.70
CA ILE A 435 -40.61 -17.48 3.92
C ILE A 435 -41.50 -16.31 3.51
N ASP A 436 -41.10 -15.09 3.83
CA ASP A 436 -41.85 -13.88 3.50
C ASP A 436 -40.90 -12.67 3.45
N LYS A 437 -41.42 -11.48 3.13
CA LYS A 437 -40.65 -10.25 3.10
C LYS A 437 -39.99 -9.98 4.45
N LYS A 438 -38.72 -9.59 4.47
CA LYS A 438 -37.87 -9.31 5.63
C LYS A 438 -38.50 -8.37 6.64
N GLY A 439 -39.26 -7.38 6.16
CA GLY A 439 -39.99 -6.44 7.03
C GLY A 439 -41.07 -7.09 7.90
N LYS A 440 -41.53 -8.30 7.58
CA LYS A 440 -42.48 -9.08 8.38
C LYS A 440 -41.80 -9.99 9.41
N PHE A 441 -40.48 -10.09 9.40
CA PHE A 441 -39.73 -10.90 10.34
C PHE A 441 -39.14 -10.02 11.45
N ARG A 442 -39.05 -10.60 12.63
CA ARG A 442 -38.34 -10.04 13.78
C ARG A 442 -36.91 -10.52 13.76
N CYS A 443 -35.95 -9.63 13.92
CA CYS A 443 -34.55 -10.03 14.10
C CYS A 443 -34.27 -10.31 15.58
N CYS A 444 -33.40 -11.29 15.87
CA CYS A 444 -32.89 -11.47 17.23
C CYS A 444 -32.18 -10.19 17.71
N ALA A 445 -32.55 -9.68 18.88
CA ALA A 445 -31.98 -8.43 19.42
C ALA A 445 -30.48 -8.53 19.73
N GLY A 446 -30.00 -9.75 20.06
CA GLY A 446 -28.59 -10.04 20.33
C GLY A 446 -27.74 -10.04 19.04
N CYS A 447 -27.77 -11.12 18.27
CA CYS A 447 -26.92 -11.24 17.09
C CYS A 447 -27.36 -10.38 15.90
N ARG A 448 -28.68 -10.10 15.78
CA ARG A 448 -29.33 -9.50 14.59
C ARG A 448 -29.10 -10.25 13.27
N SER A 449 -28.65 -11.49 13.33
CA SER A 449 -28.46 -12.37 12.18
C SER A 449 -29.67 -13.28 11.96
N ALA A 450 -30.28 -13.79 13.05
CA ALA A 450 -31.45 -14.66 12.99
C ALA A 450 -32.77 -13.86 12.84
N ASN A 451 -33.67 -14.35 11.99
CA ASN A 451 -34.96 -13.76 11.63
C ASN A 451 -36.11 -14.73 11.95
N TYR A 452 -37.14 -14.26 12.63
CA TYR A 452 -38.27 -15.07 13.08
C TYR A 452 -39.59 -14.47 12.64
N CYS A 453 -40.50 -15.27 12.11
CA CYS A 453 -41.83 -14.77 11.72
C CYS A 453 -42.71 -14.39 12.94
N SER A 454 -42.40 -14.90 14.13
CA SER A 454 -43.14 -14.61 15.36
C SER A 454 -42.27 -14.72 16.63
N ALA A 455 -42.75 -14.19 17.75
CA ALA A 455 -42.09 -14.33 19.05
C ALA A 455 -42.08 -15.79 19.54
N GLU A 456 -43.09 -16.58 19.18
CA GLU A 456 -43.20 -18.00 19.50
C GLU A 456 -42.07 -18.76 18.82
N CYS A 457 -41.83 -18.50 17.53
CA CYS A 457 -40.73 -19.10 16.80
C CYS A 457 -39.37 -18.73 17.39
N GLN A 458 -39.17 -17.46 17.76
CA GLN A 458 -37.95 -17.01 18.42
C GLN A 458 -37.74 -17.71 19.77
N ARG A 459 -38.76 -17.77 20.63
CA ARG A 459 -38.69 -18.44 21.96
C ARG A 459 -38.41 -19.94 21.83
N SER A 460 -39.03 -20.59 20.86
CA SER A 460 -38.82 -22.02 20.58
C SER A 460 -37.38 -22.28 20.13
N ASP A 461 -36.89 -21.53 19.15
CA ASP A 461 -35.52 -21.70 18.62
C ASP A 461 -34.45 -21.31 19.66
N TRP A 462 -34.72 -20.29 20.48
CA TRP A 462 -33.85 -19.87 21.59
C TRP A 462 -33.56 -21.02 22.56
N LYS A 463 -34.60 -21.73 23.00
CA LYS A 463 -34.47 -22.88 23.91
C LYS A 463 -33.81 -24.08 23.24
N ALA A 464 -34.11 -24.31 21.95
CA ALA A 464 -33.65 -25.49 21.23
C ALA A 464 -32.17 -25.42 20.83
N ALA A 465 -31.71 -24.27 20.33
CA ALA A 465 -30.35 -24.14 19.81
C ALA A 465 -29.79 -22.71 19.79
N HIS A 466 -30.60 -21.68 19.49
CA HIS A 466 -30.06 -20.36 19.18
C HIS A 466 -29.34 -19.70 20.37
N ARG A 467 -29.72 -20.00 21.61
CA ARG A 467 -29.04 -19.46 22.81
C ARG A 467 -27.54 -19.74 22.79
N THR A 468 -27.10 -20.91 22.33
CA THR A 468 -25.68 -21.28 22.31
C THR A 468 -24.94 -20.67 21.12
N SER A 469 -25.62 -20.41 20.00
CA SER A 469 -25.00 -19.82 18.80
C SER A 469 -25.09 -18.29 18.71
N CYS A 470 -25.96 -17.64 19.50
CA CYS A 470 -26.20 -16.20 19.41
C CYS A 470 -24.93 -15.36 19.62
N THR A 471 -24.09 -15.70 20.61
CA THR A 471 -22.84 -14.99 20.87
C THR A 471 -21.85 -15.12 19.72
N SER A 472 -21.73 -16.31 19.13
CA SER A 472 -20.83 -16.56 18.00
C SER A 472 -21.29 -15.82 16.74
N LEU A 473 -22.59 -15.85 16.44
CA LEU A 473 -23.18 -15.09 15.31
C LEU A 473 -23.04 -13.58 15.49
N TYR A 474 -23.07 -13.09 16.73
CA TYR A 474 -22.80 -11.69 17.03
C TYR A 474 -21.33 -11.33 16.78
N ALA A 475 -20.40 -12.17 17.25
CA ALA A 475 -18.96 -11.98 17.05
C ALA A 475 -18.61 -12.00 15.56
N GLU A 476 -19.14 -12.97 14.81
CA GLU A 476 -18.99 -13.09 13.36
C GLU A 476 -19.50 -11.84 12.63
N ARG A 477 -20.70 -11.36 12.96
CA ARG A 477 -21.24 -10.13 12.37
C ARG A 477 -20.34 -8.91 12.64
N ARG A 478 -19.81 -8.77 13.85
CA ARG A 478 -18.88 -7.69 14.19
C ARG A 478 -17.55 -7.83 13.45
N TYR A 479 -17.07 -9.05 13.30
CA TYR A 479 -15.88 -9.35 12.53
C TYR A 479 -16.06 -8.96 11.05
N HIS A 480 -17.16 -9.37 10.42
CA HIS A 480 -17.51 -8.98 9.05
C HIS A 480 -17.59 -7.45 8.89
N GLN A 481 -18.18 -6.73 9.85
CA GLN A 481 -18.21 -5.27 9.83
C GLN A 481 -16.82 -4.64 9.88
N LYS A 482 -15.92 -5.14 10.75
CA LYS A 482 -14.52 -4.70 10.82
C LYS A 482 -13.75 -5.02 9.55
N ALA A 483 -14.05 -6.15 8.90
CA ALA A 483 -13.48 -6.57 7.63
C ALA A 483 -14.08 -5.82 6.42
N GLY A 484 -14.93 -4.81 6.62
CA GLY A 484 -15.54 -4.04 5.53
C GLY A 484 -16.66 -4.77 4.77
N LEU A 485 -17.08 -5.96 5.23
CA LEU A 485 -18.18 -6.73 4.64
C LEU A 485 -19.54 -6.16 5.08
N THR A 486 -19.90 -5.03 4.48
CA THR A 486 -21.19 -4.37 4.73
C THR A 486 -22.38 -5.29 4.43
N PRO A 487 -23.60 -5.01 4.93
CA PRO A 487 -24.80 -5.77 4.55
C PRO A 487 -25.06 -5.79 3.03
N ARG A 488 -24.59 -4.77 2.29
CA ARG A 488 -24.67 -4.73 0.83
C ARG A 488 -23.72 -5.73 0.20
N GLU A 489 -22.47 -5.78 0.67
CA GLU A 489 -21.46 -6.75 0.25
C GLU A 489 -21.95 -8.18 0.47
N GLN A 490 -22.42 -8.49 1.68
CA GLN A 490 -22.93 -9.83 2.01
C GLN A 490 -24.14 -10.23 1.15
N ALA A 491 -25.01 -9.27 0.80
CA ALA A 491 -26.16 -9.53 -0.06
C ALA A 491 -25.74 -9.81 -1.51
N PHE A 492 -24.74 -9.09 -2.02
CA PHE A 492 -24.17 -9.34 -3.34
C PHE A 492 -23.43 -10.68 -3.39
N MET A 493 -22.60 -10.99 -2.38
CA MET A 493 -21.93 -12.30 -2.26
C MET A 493 -22.93 -13.47 -2.26
N ARG A 494 -24.09 -13.32 -1.61
CA ARG A 494 -25.16 -14.33 -1.70
C ARG A 494 -25.73 -14.47 -3.10
N ALA A 495 -25.96 -13.35 -3.79
CA ALA A 495 -26.44 -13.37 -5.16
C ALA A 495 -25.42 -14.04 -6.09
N LEU A 496 -24.13 -13.81 -5.83
CA LEU A 496 -23.02 -14.43 -6.53
C LEU A 496 -22.98 -15.93 -6.33
N VAL A 497 -22.95 -16.39 -5.08
CA VAL A 497 -23.01 -17.83 -4.73
C VAL A 497 -24.25 -18.47 -5.33
N HIS A 498 -25.39 -17.79 -5.33
CA HIS A 498 -26.61 -18.30 -5.93
C HIS A 498 -26.52 -18.42 -7.46
N ALA A 499 -25.98 -17.41 -8.15
CA ALA A 499 -25.77 -17.46 -9.59
C ALA A 499 -24.80 -18.59 -9.98
N ASP A 500 -23.68 -18.72 -9.27
CA ASP A 500 -22.71 -19.79 -9.49
C ASP A 500 -23.30 -21.17 -9.18
N TYR A 501 -24.12 -21.27 -8.11
CA TYR A 501 -24.88 -22.48 -7.80
C TYR A 501 -25.82 -22.85 -8.95
N LEU A 502 -26.59 -21.91 -9.48
CA LEU A 502 -27.52 -22.18 -10.58
C LEU A 502 -26.78 -22.62 -11.85
N HIS A 503 -25.65 -21.97 -12.15
CA HIS A 503 -24.81 -22.32 -13.29
C HIS A 503 -24.24 -23.75 -13.18
N GLN A 504 -23.81 -24.15 -11.97
CA GLN A 504 -23.18 -25.46 -11.72
C GLN A 504 -24.12 -26.50 -11.10
N ARG A 505 -25.44 -26.24 -11.02
CA ARG A 505 -26.39 -27.05 -10.23
C ARG A 505 -26.41 -28.54 -10.58
N PHE A 506 -26.19 -28.87 -11.85
CA PHE A 506 -26.14 -30.25 -12.31
C PHE A 506 -24.92 -30.98 -11.76
N ASP A 507 -23.73 -30.40 -11.89
CA ASP A 507 -22.50 -30.96 -11.38
C ASP A 507 -22.48 -31.00 -9.84
N ILE A 508 -23.07 -29.99 -9.20
CA ILE A 508 -23.31 -29.95 -7.75
C ILE A 508 -24.17 -31.14 -7.33
N ALA A 509 -25.29 -31.37 -8.02
CA ALA A 509 -26.21 -32.45 -7.71
C ALA A 509 -25.55 -33.82 -7.91
N LEU A 510 -24.79 -34.01 -8.99
CA LEU A 510 -24.02 -35.24 -9.21
C LEU A 510 -22.98 -35.48 -8.14
N SER A 511 -22.19 -34.46 -7.80
CA SER A 511 -21.16 -34.53 -6.77
C SER A 511 -21.77 -34.83 -5.40
N THR A 512 -22.96 -34.29 -5.15
CA THR A 512 -23.75 -34.57 -3.95
C THR A 512 -24.21 -36.02 -3.89
N VAL A 513 -24.72 -36.60 -4.98
CA VAL A 513 -25.09 -38.02 -5.03
C VAL A 513 -23.87 -38.90 -4.75
N LYS A 514 -22.75 -38.65 -5.45
CA LYS A 514 -21.50 -39.40 -5.26
C LYS A 514 -20.97 -39.29 -3.83
N PHE A 515 -21.09 -38.09 -3.23
CA PHE A 515 -20.72 -37.88 -1.84
C PHE A 515 -21.59 -38.71 -0.89
N ILE A 516 -22.92 -38.68 -1.05
CA ILE A 516 -23.85 -39.44 -0.19
C ILE A 516 -23.64 -40.95 -0.33
N GLN A 517 -23.28 -41.43 -1.53
CA GLN A 517 -22.91 -42.83 -1.76
C GLN A 517 -21.65 -43.24 -0.99
N ALA A 518 -20.65 -42.35 -0.96
CA ALA A 518 -19.38 -42.61 -0.29
C ALA A 518 -19.43 -42.36 1.23
N TRP A 519 -20.28 -41.45 1.69
CA TRP A 519 -20.30 -40.95 3.06
C TRP A 519 -21.73 -40.76 3.59
N PRO A 520 -22.04 -41.24 4.81
CA PRO A 520 -23.38 -41.15 5.40
C PRO A 520 -23.74 -39.73 5.91
N GLY A 521 -22.85 -38.76 5.77
CA GLY A 521 -23.01 -37.40 6.29
C GLY A 521 -23.79 -36.47 5.35
N ASP A 522 -24.20 -35.31 5.88
CA ASP A 522 -24.78 -34.25 5.06
C ASP A 522 -23.68 -33.49 4.30
N PRO A 523 -23.82 -33.29 2.98
CA PRO A 523 -22.86 -32.56 2.18
C PRO A 523 -22.83 -31.08 2.57
N CYS A 524 -21.64 -30.50 2.62
CA CYS A 524 -21.44 -29.05 2.66
C CYS A 524 -20.88 -28.58 1.32
N LEU A 525 -21.51 -27.58 0.71
CA LEU A 525 -21.01 -26.99 -0.53
C LEU A 525 -19.99 -25.91 -0.22
N PHE A 526 -18.80 -26.05 -0.78
CA PHE A 526 -17.70 -25.13 -0.63
C PHE A 526 -17.46 -24.39 -1.95
N PHE A 527 -17.59 -23.07 -1.93
CA PHE A 527 -17.36 -22.17 -3.05
C PHE A 527 -16.03 -21.45 -2.81
N ASP A 528 -14.99 -21.85 -3.54
CA ASP A 528 -13.68 -21.21 -3.43
C ASP A 528 -13.52 -20.10 -4.47
N TYR A 529 -13.41 -18.85 -4.00
CA TYR A 529 -13.17 -17.66 -4.81
C TYR A 529 -11.74 -17.12 -4.65
N THR A 530 -10.81 -17.90 -4.09
CA THR A 530 -9.40 -17.45 -3.99
C THR A 530 -8.63 -17.58 -5.31
N GLY A 531 -9.17 -18.28 -6.31
CA GLY A 531 -8.48 -18.61 -7.56
C GLY A 531 -9.04 -17.95 -8.82
N VAL A 532 -8.25 -18.03 -9.89
CA VAL A 532 -8.53 -17.48 -11.23
C VAL A 532 -9.57 -18.30 -11.99
N SER A 533 -9.51 -19.62 -11.84
CA SER A 533 -10.17 -20.60 -12.71
C SER A 533 -11.68 -20.74 -12.47
N GLY A 534 -12.32 -19.66 -12.03
CA GLY A 534 -13.70 -19.67 -11.58
C GLY A 534 -13.85 -20.30 -10.19
N VAL A 535 -15.10 -20.43 -9.77
CA VAL A 535 -15.47 -20.98 -8.47
C VAL A 535 -15.10 -22.46 -8.41
N GLN A 536 -14.18 -22.84 -7.51
CA GLN A 536 -13.97 -24.25 -7.23
C GLN A 536 -15.07 -24.73 -6.29
N LEU A 537 -15.86 -25.69 -6.77
CA LEU A 537 -16.85 -26.37 -5.96
C LEU A 537 -16.25 -27.62 -5.33
N LYS A 538 -16.39 -27.76 -4.01
CA LYS A 538 -16.09 -29.01 -3.30
C LYS A 538 -17.27 -29.41 -2.42
N VAL A 539 -17.53 -30.71 -2.36
CA VAL A 539 -18.44 -31.28 -1.37
C VAL A 539 -17.59 -31.79 -0.21
N LEU A 540 -17.73 -31.17 0.97
CA LEU A 540 -16.87 -31.44 2.12
C LEU A 540 -17.55 -32.28 3.20
N THR A 541 -16.75 -33.07 3.91
CA THR A 541 -17.17 -33.76 5.15
C THR A 541 -16.98 -32.84 6.35
N ARG A 542 -17.58 -33.22 7.49
CA ARG A 542 -17.45 -32.49 8.76
C ARG A 542 -16.00 -32.28 9.18
N ASP A 543 -15.19 -33.29 8.99
CA ASP A 543 -13.80 -33.30 9.44
C ASP A 543 -12.88 -32.51 8.49
N SER A 544 -13.38 -32.12 7.31
CA SER A 544 -12.62 -31.38 6.30
C SER A 544 -12.58 -29.86 6.54
N LEU A 545 -13.41 -29.36 7.45
CA LEU A 545 -13.48 -27.93 7.77
C LEU A 545 -12.77 -27.68 9.10
N ASP A 546 -11.91 -26.64 9.14
CA ASP A 546 -11.24 -26.17 10.35
C ASP A 546 -12.22 -26.03 11.54
N GLU A 547 -11.69 -26.05 12.76
CA GLU A 547 -12.41 -25.99 14.05
C GLU A 547 -13.21 -24.68 14.30
N ASN A 548 -13.83 -24.10 13.28
CA ASN A 548 -14.72 -22.96 13.41
C ASN A 548 -16.02 -23.39 14.12
N ARG A 549 -16.17 -22.92 15.35
CA ARG A 549 -17.35 -23.19 16.19
C ARG A 549 -18.67 -22.75 15.55
N VAL A 550 -18.68 -21.68 14.75
CA VAL A 550 -19.88 -21.21 14.04
C VAL A 550 -20.32 -22.24 13.00
N LEU A 551 -19.36 -22.73 12.20
CA LEU A 551 -19.62 -23.77 11.19
C LEU A 551 -20.20 -25.02 11.84
N THR A 552 -19.63 -25.45 12.97
CA THR A 552 -20.15 -26.63 13.70
C THR A 552 -21.61 -26.44 14.14
N ALA A 553 -21.97 -25.25 14.65
CA ALA A 553 -23.33 -24.98 15.13
C ALA A 553 -24.36 -24.95 13.98
N GLU A 554 -24.03 -24.28 12.87
CA GLU A 554 -24.92 -24.20 11.71
C GLU A 554 -25.00 -25.52 10.93
N TRP A 555 -23.94 -26.33 10.94
CA TRP A 555 -24.00 -27.68 10.40
C TRP A 555 -24.89 -28.60 11.21
N ALA A 556 -24.74 -28.61 12.55
CA ALA A 556 -25.64 -29.37 13.41
C ALA A 556 -27.10 -28.94 13.20
N ARG A 557 -27.31 -27.65 12.93
CA ARG A 557 -28.63 -27.10 12.59
C ARG A 557 -29.13 -27.57 11.22
N ALA A 558 -28.28 -27.62 10.21
CA ALA A 558 -28.60 -28.15 8.88
C ALA A 558 -28.94 -29.65 8.93
N ALA A 559 -28.21 -30.44 9.70
CA ALA A 559 -28.51 -31.86 9.89
C ALA A 559 -29.92 -32.07 10.50
N ARG A 560 -30.30 -31.24 11.48
CA ARG A 560 -31.66 -31.25 12.06
C ARG A 560 -32.75 -30.72 11.11
N SER A 561 -32.38 -30.11 9.99
CA SER A 561 -33.34 -29.52 9.05
C SER A 561 -34.05 -30.55 8.18
N MET A 562 -33.47 -31.75 8.05
CA MET A 562 -33.87 -32.77 7.07
C MET A 562 -33.83 -32.22 5.64
N GLY A 563 -32.71 -31.59 5.24
CA GLY A 563 -32.51 -31.07 3.87
C GLY A 563 -33.14 -29.71 3.56
N ARG A 564 -33.79 -29.05 4.52
CA ARG A 564 -34.38 -27.70 4.34
C ARG A 564 -33.36 -26.57 4.47
N LEU A 565 -32.25 -26.85 5.14
CA LEU A 565 -31.13 -25.92 5.32
C LEU A 565 -29.87 -26.61 4.78
N ALA A 566 -29.24 -25.98 3.81
CA ALA A 566 -27.92 -26.34 3.31
C ALA A 566 -26.88 -25.33 3.80
N VAL A 567 -25.74 -25.83 4.28
CA VAL A 567 -24.61 -25.01 4.70
C VAL A 567 -23.71 -24.81 3.49
N HIS A 568 -23.60 -23.57 3.02
CA HIS A 568 -22.66 -23.22 1.97
C HIS A 568 -21.55 -22.39 2.58
N VAL A 569 -20.30 -22.79 2.33
CA VAL A 569 -19.12 -22.05 2.77
C VAL A 569 -18.53 -21.38 1.56
N MET A 570 -18.35 -20.07 1.66
CA MET A 570 -17.64 -19.28 0.65
C MET A 570 -16.26 -18.96 1.20
N ARG A 571 -15.21 -19.38 0.51
CA ARG A 571 -13.85 -18.93 0.80
C ARG A 571 -13.52 -17.76 -0.11
N ILE A 572 -13.10 -16.66 0.49
CA ILE A 572 -12.59 -15.48 -0.22
C ILE A 572 -11.13 -15.27 0.15
N GLY A 573 -10.33 -14.89 -0.84
CA GLY A 573 -8.96 -14.43 -0.62
C GLY A 573 -8.99 -12.93 -0.38
N VAL A 574 -8.45 -12.49 0.75
CA VAL A 574 -8.18 -11.08 1.01
C VAL A 574 -6.79 -11.03 1.61
N SER A 575 -5.77 -10.65 0.84
CA SER A 575 -4.37 -10.75 1.27
C SER A 575 -3.88 -12.19 1.42
N ASP A 576 -2.85 -12.36 2.25
CA ASP A 576 -2.39 -13.62 2.87
C ASP A 576 -3.46 -14.30 3.76
N TRP A 577 -4.66 -13.73 3.87
CA TRP A 577 -5.74 -14.24 4.71
C TRP A 577 -6.88 -14.80 3.87
N HIS A 578 -7.36 -15.97 4.30
CA HIS A 578 -8.58 -16.54 3.77
C HIS A 578 -9.71 -16.30 4.76
N HIS A 579 -10.78 -15.67 4.30
CA HIS A 579 -12.01 -15.62 5.08
C HIS A 579 -12.97 -16.69 4.58
N GLN A 580 -13.47 -17.50 5.50
CA GLN A 580 -14.60 -18.39 5.25
C GLN A 580 -15.87 -17.69 5.72
N ILE A 581 -16.73 -17.34 4.78
CA ILE A 581 -18.03 -16.75 5.06
C ILE A 581 -19.08 -17.85 4.93
N LEU A 582 -19.90 -17.97 5.96
CA LEU A 582 -21.00 -18.92 5.97
C LEU A 582 -22.27 -18.31 5.36
N PHE A 583 -22.85 -19.02 4.39
CA PHE A 583 -24.13 -18.70 3.79
C PHE A 583 -25.12 -19.85 4.01
N PRO A 584 -26.00 -19.76 5.01
CA PRO A 584 -27.10 -20.72 5.13
C PRO A 584 -28.09 -20.45 3.99
N LEU A 585 -28.20 -21.41 3.05
CA LEU A 585 -29.27 -21.39 2.05
C LEU A 585 -30.42 -22.24 2.53
N ARG A 586 -31.62 -21.66 2.55
CA ARG A 586 -32.86 -22.34 2.94
C ARG A 586 -33.69 -22.61 1.72
N ALA A 587 -34.12 -23.86 1.59
CA ALA A 587 -35.09 -24.25 0.59
C ALA A 587 -36.50 -24.27 1.21
N THR A 588 -37.51 -23.97 0.41
CA THR A 588 -38.92 -24.11 0.78
C THR A 588 -39.30 -25.56 1.08
N SER A 589 -38.59 -26.53 0.48
CA SER A 589 -38.81 -27.96 0.68
C SER A 589 -37.49 -28.74 0.70
N SER A 590 -37.49 -29.90 1.35
CA SER A 590 -36.38 -30.86 1.33
C SER A 590 -36.37 -31.73 0.07
N ARG A 591 -37.35 -31.59 -0.82
CA ARG A 591 -37.66 -32.59 -1.85
C ARG A 591 -36.50 -32.84 -2.81
N LEU A 592 -35.73 -31.79 -3.18
CA LEU A 592 -34.58 -31.95 -4.07
C LEU A 592 -33.54 -32.84 -3.41
N TYR A 593 -33.23 -32.52 -2.16
CA TYR A 593 -32.25 -33.26 -1.38
C TYR A 593 -32.70 -34.70 -1.08
N ASP A 594 -33.98 -34.90 -0.78
CA ASP A 594 -34.58 -36.24 -0.64
C ASP A 594 -34.51 -37.03 -1.97
N GLY A 595 -34.71 -36.36 -3.10
CA GLY A 595 -34.52 -36.93 -4.43
C GLY A 595 -33.08 -37.38 -4.67
N LEU A 596 -32.10 -36.54 -4.36
CA LEU A 596 -30.68 -36.88 -4.49
C LEU A 596 -30.30 -38.05 -3.57
N ARG A 597 -30.79 -38.09 -2.33
CA ARG A 597 -30.59 -39.22 -1.41
C ARG A 597 -31.19 -40.52 -1.96
N ARG A 598 -32.39 -40.48 -2.52
CA ARG A 598 -33.00 -41.67 -3.17
C ARG A 598 -32.16 -42.18 -4.32
N ILE A 599 -31.64 -41.28 -5.18
CA ILE A 599 -30.74 -41.66 -6.27
C ILE A 599 -29.45 -42.28 -5.69
N ALA A 600 -28.88 -41.68 -4.66
CA ALA A 600 -27.67 -42.18 -4.01
C ALA A 600 -27.84 -43.59 -3.42
N GLN A 601 -29.01 -43.91 -2.84
CA GLN A 601 -29.31 -45.22 -2.27
C GLN A 601 -29.47 -46.33 -3.33
N MET A 602 -29.59 -46.00 -4.61
CA MET A 602 -29.66 -46.96 -5.71
C MET A 602 -28.25 -47.45 -6.07
N ASN A 603 -27.66 -48.30 -5.22
CA ASN A 603 -26.27 -48.78 -5.33
C ASN A 603 -25.91 -49.53 -6.62
N THR A 604 -26.89 -49.88 -7.46
CA THR A 604 -26.70 -50.65 -8.70
C THR A 604 -26.63 -49.79 -9.96
N LEU A 605 -26.77 -48.47 -9.86
CA LEU A 605 -26.78 -47.59 -11.01
C LEU A 605 -25.37 -47.27 -11.51
N GLY A 606 -25.18 -47.35 -12.83
CA GLY A 606 -23.99 -46.82 -13.50
C GLY A 606 -23.99 -45.29 -13.56
N ASP A 607 -22.81 -44.69 -13.77
CA ASP A 607 -22.61 -43.23 -13.82
C ASP A 607 -23.53 -42.51 -14.82
N SER A 608 -23.84 -43.15 -15.96
CA SER A 608 -24.76 -42.60 -16.97
C SER A 608 -26.22 -42.55 -16.49
N GLN A 609 -26.66 -43.58 -15.74
CA GLN A 609 -28.01 -43.64 -15.18
C GLN A 609 -28.18 -42.61 -14.06
N VAL A 610 -27.18 -42.45 -13.19
CA VAL A 610 -27.17 -41.39 -12.17
C VAL A 610 -27.28 -40.02 -12.82
N LYS A 611 -26.51 -39.75 -13.89
CA LYS A 611 -26.60 -38.50 -14.66
C LYS A 611 -27.99 -38.24 -15.22
N ALA A 612 -28.63 -39.24 -15.82
CA ALA A 612 -29.98 -39.11 -16.36
C ALA A 612 -31.02 -38.81 -15.26
N LEU A 613 -30.96 -39.50 -14.13
CA LEU A 613 -31.89 -39.30 -13.01
C LEU A 613 -31.72 -37.93 -12.35
N VAL A 614 -30.47 -37.48 -12.16
CA VAL A 614 -30.21 -36.13 -11.63
C VAL A 614 -30.74 -35.06 -12.58
N GLY A 615 -30.54 -35.22 -13.89
CA GLY A 615 -31.09 -34.31 -14.90
C GLY A 615 -32.62 -34.24 -14.84
N ALA A 616 -33.29 -35.39 -14.79
CA ALA A 616 -34.75 -35.46 -14.70
C ALA A 616 -35.29 -34.84 -13.38
N LEU A 617 -34.58 -35.05 -12.28
CA LEU A 617 -34.92 -34.46 -10.98
C LEU A 617 -34.85 -32.93 -11.04
N LEU A 618 -33.75 -32.36 -11.55
CA LEU A 618 -33.58 -30.91 -11.66
C LEU A 618 -34.62 -30.26 -12.57
N GLN A 619 -34.92 -30.87 -13.72
CA GLN A 619 -35.99 -30.40 -14.62
C GLN A 619 -37.37 -30.39 -13.94
N THR A 620 -37.62 -31.32 -13.02
CA THR A 620 -38.87 -31.34 -12.25
C THR A 620 -38.92 -30.18 -11.26
N PHE A 621 -37.83 -29.92 -10.52
CA PHE A 621 -37.74 -28.77 -9.61
C PHE A 621 -37.86 -27.43 -10.30
N GLU A 622 -37.29 -27.30 -11.50
CA GLU A 622 -37.38 -26.06 -12.27
C GLU A 622 -38.81 -25.75 -12.69
N ARG A 623 -39.58 -26.77 -13.11
CA ARG A 623 -40.99 -26.62 -13.42
C ARG A 623 -41.79 -26.23 -12.19
N GLU A 624 -41.57 -26.90 -11.06
CA GLU A 624 -42.22 -26.53 -9.79
C GLU A 624 -41.89 -25.10 -9.35
N ALA A 625 -40.63 -24.67 -9.49
CA ALA A 625 -40.20 -23.32 -9.14
C ALA A 625 -40.82 -22.25 -10.05
N GLN A 626 -40.99 -22.55 -11.34
CA GLN A 626 -41.68 -21.66 -12.30
C GLN A 626 -43.18 -21.56 -12.00
N GLU A 627 -43.84 -22.63 -11.56
CA GLU A 627 -45.26 -22.62 -11.18
C GLU A 627 -45.55 -21.85 -9.88
N MET A 628 -44.54 -21.70 -9.02
CA MET A 628 -44.66 -20.95 -7.76
C MET A 628 -44.46 -19.43 -7.90
N HIS A 629 -43.94 -18.96 -9.04
CA HIS A 629 -43.64 -17.56 -9.32
C HIS A 629 -44.67 -16.94 -10.26
#